data_AF-A0A914KGH4-F1
#
_entry.id   AF-A0A914KGH4-F1
#
_cell.length_a   1.000
_cell.length_b   1.000
_cell.length_c   1.000
_cell.angle_alpha   90.00
_cell.angle_beta   90.00
_cell.angle_gamma   90.00
#
_symmetry.space_group_name_H-M   'P 1'
#
loop_
_entity.id
_entity.type
_entity.pdbx_description
1 polymer ?
#
loop_
_entity_poly.entity_id
_entity_poly.type
_entity_poly.pdbx_seq_one_letter_code
_entity_poly.pdbx_strand_id
1 'polypeptide(L)'
;MEENKNLQILNNLETSSSTCDIEIDDKLLINGIENTQDLRDCLANIEQELQQIGQLTVEDCINNGDKIADLASEIEQCDGILEGMENMLVNFLGDLGKISGDMKHLKEQSIEINQQLNNHQRVRAELSQFVDDMVVPHSMIKIITEKDVNSTEFLEQLHELQHKLQFIKTQQFKDAKSVGDVRDVVENLKYKALEKIREWLLLRISLFRKPLTNYQIPQNALLKNRFFFNF
;
A
#
# COMPACT_ATOMS: atom_id res chain seq x y z
N MET A 1 -11.09 32.68 43.67
CA MET A 1 -11.26 34.02 44.27
C MET A 1 -10.47 35.12 43.53
N GLU A 2 -9.63 34.75 42.55
CA GLU A 2 -8.87 35.70 41.71
C GLU A 2 -9.56 36.08 40.38
N GLU A 3 -10.53 35.30 39.88
CA GLU A 3 -11.32 35.69 38.69
C GLU A 3 -12.19 36.93 38.93
N ASN A 4 -12.64 37.18 40.17
CA ASN A 4 -13.42 38.37 40.52
C ASN A 4 -12.58 39.65 40.58
N LYS A 5 -11.24 39.56 40.68
CA LYS A 5 -10.36 40.74 40.66
C LYS A 5 -10.10 41.24 39.23
N ASN A 6 -9.96 40.33 38.26
CA ASN A 6 -9.77 40.71 36.85
C ASN A 6 -11.04 41.31 36.22
N LEU A 7 -12.23 40.88 36.67
CA LEU A 7 -13.51 41.50 36.31
C LEU A 7 -13.70 42.90 36.91
N GLN A 8 -13.10 43.20 38.07
CA GLN A 8 -13.10 44.57 38.63
C GLN A 8 -12.14 45.49 37.87
N ILE A 9 -11.02 44.97 37.37
CA ILE A 9 -10.04 45.78 36.62
C ILE A 9 -10.57 46.13 35.22
N LEU A 10 -11.25 45.20 34.54
CA LEU A 10 -11.89 45.46 33.25
C LEU A 10 -13.11 46.41 33.37
N ASN A 11 -13.93 46.28 34.42
CA ASN A 11 -15.03 47.22 34.67
C ASN A 11 -14.53 48.64 35.03
N ASN A 12 -13.34 48.76 35.62
CA ASN A 12 -12.73 50.06 35.95
C ASN A 12 -12.06 50.74 34.72
N LEU A 13 -11.79 49.98 33.65
CA LEU A 13 -11.27 50.51 32.38
C LEU A 13 -12.37 50.87 31.38
N GLU A 14 -13.53 50.21 31.42
CA GLU A 14 -14.71 50.61 30.63
C GLU A 14 -15.46 51.82 31.24
N THR A 15 -15.24 52.13 32.52
CA THR A 15 -15.81 53.33 33.18
C THR A 15 -14.93 54.58 33.07
N SER A 16 -13.73 54.47 32.47
CA SER A 16 -12.86 55.62 32.20
C SER A 16 -12.85 56.08 30.74
N SER A 17 -13.64 55.45 29.85
CA SER A 17 -14.18 56.15 28.67
C SER A 17 -15.43 56.96 29.07
N SER A 18 -15.29 57.73 30.15
CA SER A 18 -16.13 58.90 30.38
C SER A 18 -16.10 59.68 29.08
N THR A 19 -17.22 59.71 28.36
CA THR A 19 -17.50 60.85 27.51
C THR A 19 -17.18 62.04 28.38
N CYS A 20 -16.09 62.74 28.05
CA CYS A 20 -15.88 64.09 28.52
C CYS A 20 -16.96 64.91 27.82
N ASP A 21 -18.21 64.69 28.22
CA ASP A 21 -19.27 65.67 28.13
C ASP A 21 -18.84 66.75 29.11
N ILE A 22 -17.88 67.55 28.65
CA ILE A 22 -17.73 68.90 29.15
C ILE A 22 -19.02 69.57 28.64
N GLU A 23 -20.11 69.39 29.38
CA GLU A 23 -21.20 70.38 29.38
C GLU A 23 -20.54 71.66 29.89
N ILE A 24 -19.89 72.36 28.97
CA ILE A 24 -19.56 73.76 29.14
C ILE A 24 -20.92 74.43 29.15
N ASP A 25 -21.48 74.64 30.35
CA ASP A 25 -22.69 75.41 30.55
C ASP A 25 -22.51 76.71 29.77
N ASP A 26 -23.30 76.93 28.71
CA ASP A 26 -23.21 78.12 27.86
C ASP A 26 -23.36 79.41 28.70
N LYS A 27 -23.88 79.31 29.93
CA LYS A 27 -23.92 80.39 30.92
C LYS A 27 -22.58 80.69 31.60
N LEU A 28 -21.69 79.71 31.73
CA LEU A 28 -20.30 79.90 32.17
C LEU A 28 -19.47 80.58 31.07
N LEU A 29 -19.71 80.23 29.80
CA LEU A 29 -19.09 80.92 28.65
C LEU A 29 -19.52 82.38 28.56
N ILE A 30 -20.80 82.69 28.79
CA ILE A 30 -21.31 84.06 28.70
C ILE A 30 -20.83 84.93 29.89
N ASN A 31 -20.75 84.37 31.11
CA ASN A 31 -20.18 85.10 32.26
C ASN A 31 -18.65 85.23 32.18
N GLY A 32 -17.96 84.31 31.51
CA GLY A 32 -16.50 84.37 31.29
C GLY A 32 -16.06 85.45 30.31
N ILE A 33 -16.94 85.93 29.43
CA ILE A 33 -16.63 87.02 28.49
C ILE A 33 -16.60 88.38 29.22
N GLU A 34 -17.30 88.53 30.34
CA GLU A 34 -17.22 89.76 31.16
C GLU A 34 -15.96 89.82 32.05
N ASN A 35 -15.31 88.67 32.31
CA ASN A 35 -14.03 88.57 33.01
C ASN A 35 -12.97 87.88 32.14
N THR A 36 -12.41 88.60 31.17
CA THR A 36 -11.25 88.15 30.35
C THR A 36 -10.02 87.71 31.16
N GLN A 37 -9.98 88.01 32.46
CA GLN A 37 -8.93 87.59 33.37
C GLN A 37 -9.16 86.14 33.88
N ASP A 38 -10.41 85.74 34.18
CA ASP A 38 -10.75 84.42 34.74
C ASP A 38 -10.54 83.28 33.73
N LEU A 39 -10.80 83.52 32.44
CA LEU A 39 -10.65 82.51 31.38
C LEU A 39 -9.16 82.20 31.08
N ARG A 40 -8.28 83.20 31.20
CA ARG A 40 -6.82 82.99 31.10
C ARG A 40 -6.26 82.26 32.32
N ASP A 41 -6.75 82.59 33.50
CA ASP A 41 -6.36 81.91 34.74
C ASP A 41 -6.88 80.46 34.74
N CYS A 42 -8.05 80.20 34.16
CA CYS A 42 -8.58 78.85 33.95
C CYS A 42 -7.75 78.03 32.94
N LEU A 43 -7.38 78.61 31.79
CA LEU A 43 -6.51 77.94 30.82
C LEU A 43 -5.11 77.68 31.38
N ALA A 44 -4.55 78.63 32.13
CA ALA A 44 -3.27 78.44 32.81
C ALA A 44 -3.34 77.33 33.87
N ASN A 45 -4.45 77.23 34.60
CA ASN A 45 -4.67 76.16 35.57
C ASN A 45 -4.83 74.79 34.88
N ILE A 46 -5.56 74.70 33.77
CA ILE A 46 -5.70 73.45 33.00
C ILE A 46 -4.35 73.04 32.39
N GLU A 47 -3.57 73.98 31.88
CA GLU A 47 -2.23 73.71 31.34
C GLU A 47 -1.26 73.26 32.44
N GLN A 48 -1.39 73.82 33.65
CA GLN A 48 -0.63 73.42 34.83
C GLN A 48 -1.07 72.05 35.36
N GLU A 49 -2.36 71.74 35.38
CA GLU A 49 -2.87 70.41 35.72
C GLU A 49 -2.44 69.37 34.68
N LEU A 50 -2.47 69.68 33.39
CA LEU A 50 -1.98 68.80 32.33
C LEU A 50 -0.46 68.55 32.46
N GLN A 51 0.32 69.57 32.81
CA GLN A 51 1.76 69.40 33.09
C GLN A 51 2.00 68.56 34.35
N GLN A 52 1.20 68.73 35.40
CA GLN A 52 1.29 67.92 36.61
C GLN A 52 0.88 66.47 36.37
N ILE A 53 -0.21 66.23 35.64
CA ILE A 53 -0.65 64.89 35.24
C ILE A 53 0.41 64.26 34.34
N GLY A 54 1.00 65.02 33.41
CA GLY A 54 2.10 64.59 32.56
C GLY A 54 3.35 64.21 33.37
N GLN A 55 3.72 65.01 34.37
CA GLN A 55 4.82 64.68 35.28
C GLN A 55 4.51 63.46 36.14
N LEU A 56 3.30 63.36 36.69
CA LEU A 56 2.85 62.22 37.49
C LEU A 56 2.81 60.92 36.69
N THR A 57 2.37 60.96 35.43
CA THR A 57 2.36 59.77 34.56
C THR A 57 3.76 59.36 34.13
N VAL A 58 4.66 60.32 33.88
CA VAL A 58 6.09 60.02 33.65
C VAL A 58 6.71 59.45 34.92
N GLU A 59 6.41 60.01 36.09
CA GLU A 59 6.90 59.53 37.38
C GLU A 59 6.35 58.15 37.72
N ASP A 60 5.07 57.86 37.45
CA ASP A 60 4.48 56.52 37.59
C ASP A 60 5.07 55.52 36.60
N CYS A 61 5.36 55.94 35.37
CA CYS A 61 6.04 55.10 34.38
C CYS A 61 7.49 54.82 34.77
N ILE A 62 8.18 55.77 35.40
CA ILE A 62 9.55 55.57 35.92
C ILE A 62 9.50 54.65 37.16
N ASN A 63 8.56 54.90 38.09
CA ASN A 63 8.40 54.13 39.32
C ASN A 63 7.94 52.68 39.08
N ASN A 64 7.10 52.45 38.07
CA ASN A 64 6.67 51.11 37.66
C ASN A 64 7.46 50.56 36.46
N GLY A 65 8.43 51.30 35.94
CA GLY A 65 9.24 50.91 34.78
C GLY A 65 10.00 49.62 35.02
N ASP A 66 10.55 49.44 36.23
CA ASP A 66 11.24 48.20 36.61
C ASP A 66 10.29 46.99 36.59
N LYS A 67 9.06 47.14 37.09
CA LYS A 67 8.06 46.06 37.07
C LYS A 67 7.61 45.70 35.66
N ILE A 68 7.48 46.72 34.79
CA ILE A 68 7.15 46.53 33.38
C ILE A 68 8.32 45.85 32.64
N ALA A 69 9.56 46.20 32.97
CA ALA A 69 10.77 45.57 32.43
C ALA A 69 10.91 44.12 32.90
N ASP A 70 10.62 43.83 34.18
CA ASP A 70 10.61 42.48 34.73
C ASP A 70 9.54 41.61 34.03
N LEU A 71 8.32 42.15 33.84
CA LEU A 71 7.26 41.47 33.12
C LEU A 71 7.64 41.23 31.65
N ALA A 72 8.24 42.21 30.99
CA ALA A 72 8.71 42.08 29.62
C ALA A 72 9.80 40.99 29.51
N SER A 73 10.71 40.92 30.48
CA SER A 73 11.73 39.87 30.57
C SER A 73 11.11 38.48 30.82
N GLU A 74 10.07 38.39 31.65
CA GLU A 74 9.36 37.13 31.91
C GLU A 74 8.56 36.65 30.70
N ILE A 75 7.95 37.59 29.94
CA ILE A 75 7.32 37.31 28.65
C ILE A 75 8.37 36.84 27.63
N GLU A 76 9.51 37.50 27.54
CA GLU A 76 10.60 37.11 26.62
C GLU A 76 11.15 35.71 26.96
N GLN A 77 11.22 35.37 28.24
CA GLN A 77 11.57 34.02 28.69
C GLN A 77 10.49 32.99 28.31
N CYS A 78 9.21 33.33 28.44
CA CYS A 78 8.11 32.47 28.02
C CYS A 78 8.12 32.26 26.50
N ASP A 79 8.38 33.32 25.72
CA ASP A 79 8.51 33.25 24.26
C ASP A 79 9.68 32.35 23.86
N GLY A 80 10.83 32.44 24.53
CA GLY A 80 11.97 31.54 24.30
C GLY A 80 11.64 30.06 24.60
N ILE A 81 10.83 29.79 25.63
CA ILE A 81 10.36 28.43 25.93
C ILE A 81 9.40 27.94 24.84
N LEU A 82 8.46 28.79 24.40
CA LEU A 82 7.51 28.47 23.34
C LEU A 82 8.22 28.22 22.01
N GLU A 83 9.21 29.03 21.65
CA GLU A 83 10.06 28.85 20.47
C GLU A 83 10.82 27.52 20.55
N GLY A 84 11.33 27.15 21.73
CA GLY A 84 11.96 25.85 21.96
C GLY A 84 11.00 24.67 21.74
N MET A 85 9.78 24.78 22.25
CA MET A 85 8.73 23.76 22.04
C MET A 85 8.30 23.68 20.58
N GLU A 86 8.15 24.82 19.90
CA GLU A 86 7.80 24.89 18.48
C GLU A 86 8.88 24.20 17.64
N ASN A 87 10.15 24.55 17.84
CA ASN A 87 11.27 23.93 17.12
C ASN A 87 11.32 22.43 17.35
N MET A 88 11.08 21.96 18.58
CA MET A 88 11.01 20.53 18.89
C MET A 88 9.86 19.86 18.12
N LEU A 89 8.66 20.45 18.13
CA LEU A 89 7.49 19.91 17.42
C LEU A 89 7.67 19.90 15.90
N VAL A 90 8.28 20.95 15.34
CA VAL A 90 8.60 21.03 13.91
C VAL A 90 9.58 19.93 13.50
N ASN A 91 10.61 19.70 14.32
CA ASN A 91 11.56 18.60 14.08
C ASN A 91 10.88 17.23 14.20
N PHE A 92 10.05 17.01 15.21
CA PHE A 92 9.27 15.77 15.35
C PHE A 92 8.34 15.53 14.16
N LEU A 93 7.66 16.57 13.69
CA LEU A 93 6.80 16.48 12.51
C LEU A 93 7.62 16.13 11.27
N GLY A 94 8.78 16.76 11.11
CA GLY A 94 9.72 16.45 10.03
C GLY A 94 10.18 15.00 10.06
N ASP A 95 10.56 14.48 11.23
CA ASP A 95 11.01 13.10 11.39
C ASP A 95 9.88 12.09 11.19
N LEU A 96 8.67 12.38 11.67
CA LEU A 96 7.50 11.55 11.42
C LEU A 96 7.11 11.56 9.93
N GLY A 97 7.30 12.70 9.25
CA GLY A 97 7.15 12.83 7.81
C GLY A 97 8.14 11.95 7.03
N LYS A 98 9.42 11.96 7.43
CA LYS A 98 10.45 11.09 6.84
C LYS A 98 10.13 9.61 7.05
N ILE A 99 9.84 9.20 8.29
CA ILE A 99 9.50 7.80 8.62
C ILE A 99 8.27 7.33 7.86
N SER A 100 7.23 8.18 7.76
CA SER A 100 6.02 7.89 6.99
C SER A 100 6.32 7.75 5.49
N GLY A 101 7.18 8.62 4.96
CA GLY A 101 7.68 8.55 3.58
C GLY A 101 8.43 7.25 3.31
N ASP A 102 9.37 6.89 4.17
CA ASP A 102 10.16 5.66 4.08
C ASP A 102 9.26 4.42 4.18
N MET A 103 8.29 4.42 5.11
CA MET A 103 7.33 3.33 5.26
C MET A 103 6.45 3.18 4.02
N LYS A 104 6.01 4.30 3.41
CA LYS A 104 5.26 4.29 2.16
C LYS A 104 6.11 3.71 1.02
N HIS A 105 7.34 4.18 0.89
CA HIS A 105 8.27 3.69 -0.12
C HIS A 105 8.53 2.18 0.03
N LEU A 106 8.79 1.71 1.24
CA LEU A 106 9.01 0.28 1.52
C LEU A 106 7.76 -0.57 1.23
N LYS A 107 6.57 -0.04 1.52
CA LYS A 107 5.30 -0.69 1.16
C LYS A 107 5.13 -0.79 -0.37
N GLU A 108 5.44 0.27 -1.09
CA GLU A 108 5.34 0.32 -2.55
C GLU A 108 6.32 -0.67 -3.20
N GLN A 109 7.57 -0.72 -2.73
CA GLN A 109 8.54 -1.72 -3.15
C GLN A 109 8.07 -3.15 -2.86
N SER A 110 7.48 -3.40 -1.69
CA SER A 110 6.95 -4.72 -1.34
C SER A 110 5.84 -5.18 -2.28
N ILE A 111 4.94 -4.26 -2.66
CA ILE A 111 3.86 -4.54 -3.63
C ILE A 111 4.46 -4.84 -5.01
N GLU A 112 5.43 -4.06 -5.47
CA GLU A 112 6.09 -4.28 -6.75
C GLU A 112 6.76 -5.66 -6.81
N ILE A 113 7.55 -6.00 -5.79
CA ILE A 113 8.23 -7.30 -5.69
C ILE A 113 7.20 -8.44 -5.67
N ASN A 114 6.10 -8.28 -4.91
CA ASN A 114 5.05 -9.28 -4.86
C ASN A 114 4.38 -9.49 -6.23
N GLN A 115 4.13 -8.41 -6.97
CA GLN A 115 3.60 -8.49 -8.32
C GLN A 115 4.57 -9.20 -9.28
N GLN A 116 5.86 -8.86 -9.22
CA GLN A 116 6.89 -9.53 -10.01
C GLN A 116 6.96 -11.03 -9.68
N LEU A 117 6.91 -11.39 -8.40
CA LEU A 117 6.91 -12.78 -7.94
C LEU A 117 5.69 -13.54 -8.48
N ASN A 118 4.49 -12.97 -8.38
CA ASN A 118 3.26 -13.59 -8.90
C ASN A 118 3.32 -13.80 -10.41
N ASN A 119 3.85 -12.81 -11.15
CA ASN A 119 4.06 -12.95 -12.59
C ASN A 119 5.02 -14.10 -12.91
N HIS A 120 6.14 -14.19 -12.20
CA HIS A 120 7.11 -15.28 -12.36
C HIS A 120 6.51 -16.65 -12.01
N GLN A 121 5.73 -16.75 -10.93
CA GLN A 121 5.07 -18.00 -10.55
C GLN A 121 4.06 -18.45 -11.59
N ARG A 122 3.26 -17.52 -12.14
CA ARG A 122 2.29 -17.83 -13.19
C ARG A 122 2.98 -18.35 -14.45
N VAL A 123 4.04 -17.67 -14.91
CA VAL A 123 4.82 -18.11 -16.07
C VAL A 123 5.50 -19.45 -15.81
N ARG A 124 6.06 -19.65 -14.61
CA ARG A 124 6.67 -20.92 -14.22
C ARG A 124 5.67 -22.07 -14.20
N ALA A 125 4.46 -21.85 -13.72
CA ALA A 125 3.41 -22.88 -13.68
C ALA A 125 3.03 -23.33 -15.10
N GLU A 126 2.74 -22.38 -15.99
CA GLU A 126 2.44 -22.64 -17.41
C GLU A 126 3.59 -23.36 -18.11
N LEU A 127 4.83 -22.90 -17.89
CA LEU A 127 6.00 -23.50 -18.50
C LEU A 127 6.30 -24.90 -17.93
N SER A 128 6.10 -25.11 -16.63
CA SER A 128 6.27 -26.42 -16.01
C SER A 128 5.29 -27.43 -16.60
N GLN A 129 4.01 -27.07 -16.67
CA GLN A 129 3.00 -27.92 -17.29
C GLN A 129 3.36 -28.24 -18.75
N PHE A 130 3.78 -27.24 -19.52
CA PHE A 130 4.23 -27.44 -20.89
C PHE A 130 5.41 -28.42 -20.99
N VAL A 131 6.40 -28.30 -20.11
CA VAL A 131 7.57 -29.17 -20.08
C VAL A 131 7.18 -30.59 -19.66
N ASP A 132 6.34 -30.75 -18.65
CA ASP A 132 5.87 -32.06 -18.17
C ASP A 132 5.09 -32.81 -19.25
N ASP A 133 4.26 -32.09 -20.01
CA ASP A 133 3.53 -32.66 -21.15
C ASP A 133 4.47 -33.01 -22.32
N MET A 134 5.52 -32.23 -22.55
CA MET A 134 6.49 -32.43 -23.64
C MET A 134 7.54 -33.51 -23.35
N VAL A 135 7.98 -33.67 -22.11
CA VAL A 135 9.07 -34.58 -21.74
C VAL A 135 8.62 -36.03 -21.94
N VAL A 136 9.48 -36.84 -22.55
CA VAL A 136 9.29 -38.30 -22.65
C VAL A 136 10.26 -38.98 -21.69
N PRO A 137 9.80 -39.51 -20.54
CA PRO A 137 10.68 -40.17 -19.58
C PRO A 137 11.34 -41.42 -20.17
N HIS A 138 12.59 -41.68 -19.81
CA HIS A 138 13.30 -42.88 -20.25
C HIS A 138 12.64 -44.17 -19.73
N SER A 139 11.96 -44.10 -18.58
CA SER A 139 11.15 -45.19 -18.04
C SER A 139 10.00 -45.56 -18.98
N MET A 140 9.32 -44.59 -19.59
CA MET A 140 8.26 -44.82 -20.58
C MET A 140 8.80 -45.60 -21.78
N ILE A 141 9.94 -45.15 -22.32
CA ILE A 141 10.61 -45.80 -23.45
C ILE A 141 10.92 -47.27 -23.12
N LYS A 142 11.49 -47.50 -21.93
CA LYS A 142 11.87 -48.83 -21.47
C LYS A 142 10.65 -49.73 -21.30
N ILE A 143 9.60 -49.26 -20.63
CA ILE A 143 8.38 -50.04 -20.39
C ILE A 143 7.69 -50.40 -21.71
N ILE A 144 7.55 -49.44 -22.62
CA ILE A 144 6.92 -49.69 -23.93
C ILE A 144 7.73 -50.68 -24.76
N THR A 145 9.06 -50.57 -24.72
CA THR A 145 9.93 -51.43 -25.53
C THR A 145 10.08 -52.83 -24.96
N GLU A 146 10.33 -52.96 -23.65
CA GLU A 146 10.76 -54.21 -23.01
C GLU A 146 9.62 -54.99 -22.34
N LYS A 147 8.58 -54.32 -21.83
CA LYS A 147 7.57 -54.97 -20.98
C LYS A 147 6.44 -55.63 -21.77
N ASP A 148 5.86 -56.70 -21.25
CA ASP A 148 4.73 -57.38 -21.88
C ASP A 148 3.46 -56.51 -21.98
N VAL A 149 2.76 -56.68 -23.10
CA VAL A 149 1.51 -55.96 -23.43
C VAL A 149 0.37 -56.25 -22.42
N ASN A 150 0.41 -57.38 -21.71
CA ASN A 150 -0.61 -57.71 -20.69
C ASN A 150 -0.39 -57.00 -19.34
N SER A 151 0.71 -56.27 -19.15
CA SER A 151 1.02 -55.62 -17.89
C SER A 151 0.24 -54.30 -17.72
N THR A 152 -0.19 -54.01 -16.50
CA THR A 152 -0.91 -52.76 -16.17
C THR A 152 -0.04 -51.52 -16.46
N GLU A 153 1.25 -51.60 -16.13
CA GLU A 153 2.22 -50.53 -16.40
C GLU A 153 2.35 -50.23 -17.91
N PHE A 154 2.28 -51.24 -18.79
CA PHE A 154 2.29 -50.98 -20.24
C PHE A 154 1.04 -50.20 -20.65
N LEU A 155 -0.13 -50.54 -20.11
CA LEU A 155 -1.38 -49.88 -20.43
C LEU A 155 -1.40 -48.42 -19.91
N GLU A 156 -0.89 -48.17 -18.70
CA GLU A 156 -0.74 -46.83 -18.13
C GLU A 156 0.19 -45.97 -18.99
N GLN A 157 1.36 -46.49 -19.35
CA GLN A 157 2.31 -45.79 -20.21
C GLN A 157 1.78 -45.57 -21.64
N LEU A 158 0.91 -46.45 -22.13
CA LEU A 158 0.23 -46.28 -23.41
C LEU A 158 -0.79 -45.13 -23.38
N HIS A 159 -1.53 -44.96 -22.28
CA HIS A 159 -2.41 -43.80 -22.08
C HIS A 159 -1.62 -42.50 -22.02
N GLU A 160 -0.51 -42.50 -21.29
CA GLU A 160 0.37 -41.33 -21.18
C GLU A 160 0.98 -40.97 -22.55
N LEU A 161 1.42 -41.97 -23.32
CA LEU A 161 1.89 -41.77 -24.69
C LEU A 161 0.79 -41.19 -25.59
N GLN A 162 -0.45 -41.67 -25.49
CA GLN A 162 -1.57 -41.12 -26.27
C GLN A 162 -1.83 -39.64 -25.94
N HIS A 163 -1.81 -39.28 -24.65
CA HIS A 163 -1.95 -37.91 -24.21
C HIS A 163 -0.84 -37.02 -24.81
N LYS A 164 0.42 -37.47 -24.73
CA LYS A 164 1.57 -36.75 -25.30
C LYS A 164 1.47 -36.60 -26.82
N LEU A 165 0.98 -37.62 -27.54
CA LEU A 165 0.72 -37.53 -28.97
C LEU A 165 -0.35 -36.49 -29.32
N GLN A 166 -1.44 -36.43 -28.56
CA GLN A 166 -2.50 -35.44 -28.77
C GLN A 166 -2.02 -34.03 -28.43
N PHE A 167 -1.25 -33.88 -27.37
CA PHE A 167 -0.64 -32.61 -26.98
C PHE A 167 0.30 -32.08 -28.08
N ILE A 168 1.22 -32.92 -28.57
CA ILE A 168 2.14 -32.56 -29.66
C ILE A 168 1.34 -32.14 -30.89
N LYS A 169 0.30 -32.88 -31.30
CA LYS A 169 -0.56 -32.51 -32.44
C LYS A 169 -1.23 -31.15 -32.26
N THR A 170 -1.72 -30.85 -31.07
CA THR A 170 -2.36 -29.56 -30.76
C THR A 170 -1.35 -28.40 -30.77
N GLN A 171 -0.11 -28.68 -30.36
CA GLN A 171 0.97 -27.70 -30.26
C GLN A 171 1.70 -27.44 -31.59
N GLN A 172 1.43 -28.22 -32.66
CA GLN A 172 2.07 -28.06 -33.98
C GLN A 172 1.91 -26.65 -34.56
N PHE A 173 0.90 -25.90 -34.16
CA PHE A 173 0.64 -24.53 -34.65
C PHE A 173 1.46 -23.44 -33.95
N LYS A 174 2.16 -23.76 -32.85
CA LYS A 174 2.91 -22.79 -32.04
C LYS A 174 4.41 -22.76 -32.34
N ASP A 175 4.89 -23.48 -33.36
CA ASP A 175 6.27 -23.48 -33.88
C ASP A 175 7.39 -23.54 -32.82
N ALA A 176 7.15 -24.20 -31.69
CA ALA A 176 8.17 -24.39 -30.68
C ALA A 176 9.19 -25.45 -31.15
N LYS A 177 10.49 -25.09 -31.18
CA LYS A 177 11.57 -25.99 -31.65
C LYS A 177 11.58 -27.35 -30.93
N SER A 178 11.30 -27.35 -29.63
CA SER A 178 11.24 -28.56 -28.81
C SER A 178 10.15 -29.56 -29.26
N VAL A 179 9.09 -29.08 -29.93
CA VAL A 179 8.06 -29.95 -30.52
C VAL A 179 8.69 -30.77 -31.64
N GLY A 180 9.56 -30.18 -32.46
CA GLY A 180 10.27 -30.88 -33.53
C GLY A 180 11.15 -32.00 -33.00
N ASP A 181 11.97 -31.70 -31.98
CA ASP A 181 12.92 -32.67 -31.41
C ASP A 181 12.23 -33.88 -30.77
N VAL A 182 11.12 -33.65 -30.08
CA VAL A 182 10.39 -34.72 -29.37
C VAL A 182 9.44 -35.48 -30.29
N ARG A 183 8.92 -34.85 -31.34
CA ARG A 183 7.95 -35.45 -32.27
C ARG A 183 8.45 -36.77 -32.82
N ASP A 184 9.69 -36.81 -33.30
CA ASP A 184 10.25 -38.02 -33.92
C ASP A 184 10.36 -39.17 -32.89
N VAL A 185 10.75 -38.86 -31.65
CA VAL A 185 10.85 -39.85 -30.57
C VAL A 185 9.46 -40.42 -30.22
N VAL A 186 8.45 -39.55 -30.08
CA VAL A 186 7.08 -39.96 -29.74
C VAL A 186 6.43 -40.75 -30.87
N GLU A 187 6.64 -40.35 -32.13
CA GLU A 187 6.17 -41.09 -33.29
C GLU A 187 6.83 -42.48 -33.38
N ASN A 188 8.13 -42.58 -33.14
CA ASN A 188 8.85 -43.86 -33.10
C ASN A 188 8.33 -44.78 -31.98
N LEU A 189 8.05 -44.22 -30.80
CA LEU A 189 7.43 -44.97 -29.69
C LEU A 189 6.03 -45.46 -30.04
N LYS A 190 5.23 -44.65 -30.73
CA LYS A 190 3.91 -45.06 -31.23
C LYS A 190 4.04 -46.27 -32.16
N TYR A 191 4.96 -46.23 -33.14
CA TYR A 191 5.16 -47.36 -34.04
C TYR A 191 5.59 -48.62 -33.27
N LYS A 192 6.48 -48.49 -32.29
CA LYS A 192 6.91 -49.63 -31.46
C LYS A 192 5.78 -50.20 -30.60
N ALA A 193 4.95 -49.34 -30.01
CA ALA A 193 3.78 -49.75 -29.25
C ALA A 193 2.76 -50.49 -30.15
N LEU A 194 2.48 -49.95 -31.34
CA LEU A 194 1.58 -50.56 -32.32
C LEU A 194 2.09 -51.92 -32.82
N GLU A 195 3.39 -52.06 -33.04
CA GLU A 195 4.01 -53.33 -33.41
C GLU A 195 3.72 -54.42 -32.35
N LYS A 196 3.95 -54.11 -31.08
CA LYS A 196 3.72 -55.04 -29.97
C LYS A 196 2.25 -55.37 -29.75
N ILE A 197 1.38 -54.36 -29.83
CA ILE A 197 -0.08 -54.56 -29.75
C ILE A 197 -0.54 -55.47 -30.88
N ARG A 198 -0.06 -55.24 -32.11
CA ARG A 198 -0.38 -56.07 -33.27
C ARG A 198 0.08 -57.50 -33.09
N GLU A 199 1.32 -57.71 -32.66
CA GLU A 199 1.86 -59.05 -32.40
C GLU A 199 1.02 -59.79 -31.35
N TRP A 200 0.67 -59.12 -30.26
CA TRP A 200 -0.20 -59.65 -29.23
C TRP A 200 -1.60 -60.00 -29.76
N LEU A 201 -2.21 -59.13 -30.56
CA LEU A 201 -3.52 -59.38 -31.18
C LEU A 201 -3.47 -60.58 -32.11
N LEU A 202 -2.43 -60.69 -32.95
CA LEU A 202 -2.25 -61.82 -33.86
C LEU A 202 -2.08 -63.14 -33.10
N LEU A 203 -1.27 -63.14 -32.03
CA LEU A 203 -1.14 -64.30 -31.14
C LEU A 203 -2.49 -64.70 -30.54
N ARG A 204 -3.28 -63.74 -30.05
CA ARG A 204 -4.63 -64.03 -29.53
C ARG A 204 -5.58 -64.55 -30.61
N ILE A 205 -5.58 -63.98 -31.81
CA ILE A 205 -6.38 -64.45 -32.95
C ILE A 205 -5.96 -65.88 -33.35
N SER A 206 -4.67 -66.20 -33.32
CA SER A 206 -4.17 -67.54 -33.63
C SER A 206 -4.66 -68.61 -32.66
N LEU A 207 -4.92 -68.25 -31.39
CA LEU A 207 -5.48 -69.19 -30.41
C LEU A 207 -6.90 -69.63 -30.81
N PHE A 208 -7.68 -68.76 -31.45
CA PHE A 208 -9.01 -69.14 -31.98
C PHE A 208 -8.93 -70.19 -33.11
N ARG A 209 -7.78 -70.34 -33.77
CA ARG A 209 -7.60 -71.32 -34.86
C ARG A 209 -7.28 -72.73 -34.36
N LYS A 210 -6.94 -72.90 -33.07
CA LYS A 210 -6.60 -74.22 -32.50
C LYS A 210 -7.87 -75.04 -32.23
N PRO A 211 -7.92 -76.32 -32.65
CA PRO A 211 -9.08 -77.17 -32.40
C PRO A 211 -9.29 -77.36 -30.89
N LEU A 212 -10.55 -77.43 -30.46
CA LEU A 212 -10.98 -77.59 -29.05
C LEU A 212 -10.60 -76.43 -28.10
N THR A 213 -10.34 -75.22 -28.63
CA THR A 213 -10.03 -74.04 -27.80
C THR A 213 -11.28 -73.52 -27.09
N ASN A 214 -11.18 -73.26 -25.78
CA ASN A 214 -12.20 -72.50 -25.07
C ASN A 214 -12.17 -71.04 -25.52
N TYR A 215 -13.14 -70.65 -26.35
CA TYR A 215 -13.25 -69.32 -26.93
C TYR A 215 -13.50 -68.20 -25.91
N GLN A 216 -14.02 -68.51 -24.72
CA GLN A 216 -14.27 -67.51 -23.67
C GLN A 216 -12.97 -66.91 -23.11
N ILE A 217 -11.90 -67.70 -23.04
CA ILE A 217 -10.61 -67.27 -22.48
C ILE A 217 -9.96 -66.16 -23.32
N PRO A 218 -9.70 -66.34 -24.63
CA PRO A 218 -9.15 -65.28 -25.46
C PRO A 218 -10.15 -64.12 -25.66
N GLN A 219 -11.47 -64.37 -25.66
CA GLN A 219 -12.47 -63.29 -25.72
C GLN A 219 -12.41 -62.36 -24.50
N ASN A 220 -12.34 -62.92 -23.28
CA ASN A 220 -12.22 -62.13 -22.06
C ASN A 220 -10.90 -61.33 -22.01
N ALA A 221 -9.79 -61.88 -22.53
CA ALA A 221 -8.53 -61.17 -22.61
C ALA A 221 -8.58 -59.97 -23.57
N LEU A 222 -9.25 -60.12 -24.72
CA LEU A 222 -9.46 -59.02 -25.68
C LEU A 222 -10.37 -57.93 -25.10
N LEU A 223 -11.44 -58.32 -24.40
CA LEU A 223 -12.37 -57.36 -23.78
C LEU A 223 -11.71 -56.56 -22.66
N LYS A 224 -10.85 -57.18 -21.85
CA LYS A 224 -10.08 -56.49 -20.80
C LYS A 224 -9.16 -55.40 -21.36
N ASN A 225 -8.59 -55.63 -22.54
CA ASN A 225 -7.67 -54.71 -23.18
C ASN A 225 -8.32 -53.90 -24.31
N ARG A 226 -9.54 -53.39 -24.08
CA ARG A 226 -10.29 -52.61 -25.09
C ARG A 226 -9.51 -51.38 -25.58
N PHE A 227 -8.68 -50.80 -24.73
CA PHE A 227 -7.93 -49.59 -25.06
C PHE A 227 -7.00 -49.78 -26.27
N PHE A 228 -6.47 -50.99 -26.49
CA PHE A 228 -5.61 -51.29 -27.64
C PHE A 228 -6.28 -51.12 -29.01
N PHE A 229 -7.61 -51.12 -29.06
CA PHE A 229 -8.36 -50.89 -30.29
C PHE A 229 -8.61 -49.40 -30.58
N ASN A 230 -8.49 -48.55 -29.56
CA ASN A 230 -8.72 -47.10 -29.67
C ASN A 230 -7.41 -46.30 -29.76
N PHE A 231 -6.31 -46.85 -29.25
CA PHE A 231 -4.97 -46.27 -29.33
C PHE A 231 -4.47 -46.21 -30.78
#